data_AF-M6D1T6-F1
#
_entry.id   AF-M6D1T6-F1
#
_cell.length_a   1.000
_cell.length_b   1.000
_cell.length_c   1.000
_cell.angle_alpha   90.00
_cell.angle_beta   90.00
_cell.angle_gamma   90.00
#
_symmetry.space_group_name_H-M   'P 1'
#
loop_
_entity.id
_entity.type
_entity.pdbx_description
1 polymer ?
#
loop_
_entity_poly.entity_id
_entity_poly.type
_entity_poly.pdbx_seq_one_letter_code
_entity_poly.pdbx_strand_id
1 'polypeptide(L)'
;MGWIEIETDRFENGSGWIIERDPIFGWIIYNEEIEDEFPDTFLVLADLFTNPALSVITLDPTTGKIPIQYIPALAISDTFTVNSQAGMLSLNAQRGDIAIRIDIPGPGSFILAGDDPTFLPNWIPLTIKFPDWSSIQNRPVAFPPGVHDHDSRYYTKSESDSALLQKRNIGPIPATEVSEDATHRFFTDAERAKLNSPLPPVGWSDVQNKPPVFPPENHNHNSSYYTKSESDSALLQKRNVGPIPATEILEDATHRFFTDAERAALNAAAGGGFQVPLGGILEDGLDQLPSSNFKETNGQAISRVIFSTLWNLVHRTVTSIVAATDRINSPAHGLSEGQYIKFSFSGGGITALTNYYVRNPTVNDFQISSSPTGGVINLTSSQSGDLITNVEYDFGNGSTTFNVPDRRGIFPRGAGLHGSRAKTSGGNYDGGPVGAAGQDRQIPHIHQQHAGDIAGGSYGSGGRYADSGGANVGTTLYTGSPVSDGTGNPRNGNEVAPAWTAVRYKIRVL
;
A
#
# COMPACT_ATOMS: atom_id res chain seq x y z
N MET A 1 -126.36 -31.93 -2.81
CA MET A 1 -126.71 -31.21 -1.57
C MET A 1 -125.48 -30.41 -1.20
N GLY A 2 -125.57 -29.07 -1.21
CA GLY A 2 -124.43 -28.21 -0.95
C GLY A 2 -124.36 -27.88 0.53
N TRP A 3 -123.17 -27.97 1.11
CA TRP A 3 -122.88 -27.42 2.43
C TRP A 3 -122.78 -25.90 2.29
N ILE A 4 -123.53 -25.17 3.11
CA ILE A 4 -123.52 -23.70 3.12
C ILE A 4 -122.84 -23.27 4.40
N GLU A 5 -121.84 -22.39 4.27
CA GLU A 5 -121.20 -21.78 5.43
C GLU A 5 -122.19 -20.80 6.07
N ILE A 6 -122.59 -21.11 7.29
CA ILE A 6 -123.50 -20.26 8.07
C ILE A 6 -122.73 -19.38 9.04
N GLU A 7 -121.58 -19.85 9.52
CA GLU A 7 -120.62 -19.09 10.32
C GLU A 7 -119.22 -19.50 9.91
N THR A 8 -118.21 -18.70 10.24
CA THR A 8 -116.82 -19.04 9.93
C THR A 8 -116.50 -20.43 10.46
N ASP A 9 -116.07 -21.31 9.55
CA ASP A 9 -115.76 -22.70 9.84
C ASP A 9 -116.95 -23.54 10.37
N ARG A 10 -118.20 -23.15 10.07
CA ARG A 10 -119.42 -23.90 10.38
C ARG A 10 -120.37 -23.92 9.20
N PHE A 11 -120.73 -25.14 8.80
CA PHE A 11 -121.49 -25.42 7.60
C PHE A 11 -122.70 -26.29 7.95
N GLU A 12 -123.86 -25.92 7.44
CA GLU A 12 -125.06 -26.76 7.51
C GLU A 12 -125.46 -27.23 6.11
N ASN A 13 -126.21 -28.34 6.06
CA ASN A 13 -126.82 -28.82 4.82
C ASN A 13 -128.35 -28.68 4.79
N GLY A 14 -128.93 -28.01 5.79
CA GLY A 14 -130.38 -27.78 5.92
C GLY A 14 -131.19 -29.02 6.34
N SER A 15 -130.56 -30.14 6.71
CA SER A 15 -131.22 -31.36 7.23
C SER A 15 -130.86 -31.65 8.69
N GLY A 16 -130.46 -30.63 9.45
CA GLY A 16 -129.99 -30.74 10.82
C GLY A 16 -128.58 -31.30 10.98
N TRP A 17 -127.87 -31.62 9.89
CA TRP A 17 -126.45 -31.99 9.95
C TRP A 17 -125.56 -30.77 9.83
N ILE A 18 -124.63 -30.66 10.76
CA ILE A 18 -123.68 -29.56 10.88
C ILE A 18 -122.28 -30.14 10.81
N ILE A 19 -121.45 -29.53 9.96
CA ILE A 19 -120.00 -29.69 10.00
C ILE A 19 -119.44 -28.41 10.58
N GLU A 20 -118.65 -28.51 11.62
CA GLU A 20 -117.98 -27.34 12.15
C GLU A 20 -116.60 -27.66 12.66
N ARG A 21 -115.80 -26.62 12.81
CA ARG A 21 -114.48 -26.73 13.41
C ARG A 21 -114.58 -26.54 14.90
N ASP A 22 -114.65 -27.65 15.61
CA ASP A 22 -114.54 -27.70 17.04
C ASP A 22 -113.11 -27.33 17.49
N PRO A 23 -112.95 -26.50 18.53
CA PRO A 23 -111.64 -26.04 19.00
C PRO A 23 -110.76 -27.15 19.59
N ILE A 24 -111.33 -28.29 20.00
CA ILE A 24 -110.61 -29.42 20.61
C ILE A 24 -110.38 -30.53 19.57
N PHE A 25 -111.43 -30.94 18.87
CA PHE A 25 -111.43 -32.11 17.98
C PHE A 25 -111.15 -31.75 16.51
N GLY A 26 -111.14 -30.46 16.17
CA GLY A 26 -110.99 -30.00 14.80
C GLY A 26 -112.31 -30.15 14.04
N TRP A 27 -112.26 -30.53 12.76
CA TRP A 27 -113.48 -30.66 11.97
C TRP A 27 -114.32 -31.84 12.45
N ILE A 28 -115.51 -31.56 12.97
CA ILE A 28 -116.48 -32.55 13.41
C ILE A 28 -117.74 -32.48 12.54
N ILE A 29 -118.51 -33.56 12.55
CA ILE A 29 -119.87 -33.60 12.00
C ILE A 29 -120.82 -34.19 13.03
N TYR A 30 -121.97 -33.54 13.21
CA TYR A 30 -123.03 -34.01 14.10
C TYR A 30 -124.40 -33.61 13.58
N ASN A 31 -125.43 -34.17 14.21
CA ASN A 31 -126.81 -33.79 13.98
C ASN A 31 -127.31 -33.02 15.21
N GLU A 32 -127.80 -31.79 15.00
CA GLU A 32 -128.15 -30.85 16.07
C GLU A 32 -129.19 -31.42 17.04
N GLU A 33 -130.28 -32.00 16.53
CA GLU A 33 -131.36 -32.56 17.36
C GLU A 33 -130.89 -33.75 18.21
N ILE A 34 -129.88 -34.49 17.75
CA ILE A 34 -129.31 -35.61 18.52
C ILE A 34 -128.37 -35.09 19.61
N GLU A 35 -127.57 -34.07 19.30
CA GLU A 35 -126.61 -33.49 20.23
C GLU A 35 -127.33 -32.80 21.41
N ASP A 36 -128.47 -32.17 21.17
CA ASP A 36 -129.33 -31.56 22.20
C ASP A 36 -129.87 -32.59 23.21
N GLU A 37 -130.22 -33.81 22.77
CA GLU A 37 -130.71 -34.88 23.65
C GLU A 37 -129.59 -35.70 24.29
N PHE A 38 -128.47 -35.89 23.56
CA PHE A 38 -127.31 -36.65 23.98
C PHE A 38 -126.04 -35.84 23.73
N PRO A 39 -125.48 -35.18 24.77
CA PRO A 39 -124.29 -34.37 24.59
C PRO A 39 -123.10 -35.23 24.16
N ASP A 40 -122.19 -34.61 23.39
CA ASP A 40 -120.98 -35.22 22.83
C ASP A 40 -121.20 -36.31 21.76
N THR A 41 -122.34 -36.32 21.07
CA THR A 41 -122.59 -37.22 19.92
C THR A 41 -122.13 -36.61 18.59
N PHE A 42 -120.81 -36.55 18.37
CA PHE A 42 -120.23 -36.10 17.10
C PHE A 42 -119.20 -37.09 16.54
N LEU A 43 -118.90 -36.96 15.25
CA LEU A 43 -117.83 -37.70 14.57
C LEU A 43 -116.71 -36.74 14.17
N VAL A 44 -115.47 -37.10 14.47
CA VAL A 44 -114.29 -36.32 14.07
C VAL A 44 -113.89 -36.66 12.64
N LEU A 45 -113.94 -35.69 11.72
CA LEU A 45 -113.65 -35.92 10.30
C LEU A 45 -112.18 -36.25 10.03
N ALA A 46 -111.27 -35.83 10.90
CA ALA A 46 -109.86 -36.19 10.80
C ALA A 46 -109.61 -37.71 10.96
N ASP A 47 -110.51 -38.42 11.64
CA ASP A 47 -110.45 -39.89 11.75
C ASP A 47 -110.83 -40.59 10.44
N LEU A 48 -111.54 -39.88 9.55
CA LEU A 48 -111.98 -40.39 8.25
C LEU A 48 -111.14 -39.86 7.08
N PHE A 49 -110.65 -38.62 7.16
CA PHE A 49 -109.96 -37.93 6.08
C PHE A 49 -108.65 -37.32 6.57
N THR A 50 -107.60 -37.41 5.75
CA THR A 50 -106.27 -36.90 6.13
C THR A 50 -106.21 -35.37 6.12
N ASN A 51 -107.06 -34.69 5.34
CA ASN A 51 -107.09 -33.23 5.20
C ASN A 51 -108.54 -32.72 4.97
N PRO A 52 -109.43 -32.84 5.96
CA PRO A 52 -110.80 -32.33 5.82
C PRO A 52 -110.79 -30.80 5.61
N ALA A 53 -111.67 -30.33 4.72
CA ALA A 53 -111.97 -28.91 4.45
C ALA A 53 -110.86 -28.05 3.78
N LEU A 54 -109.84 -28.62 3.14
CA LEU A 54 -108.89 -27.86 2.30
C LEU A 54 -109.34 -27.74 0.83
N SER A 55 -109.28 -26.52 0.27
CA SER A 55 -109.50 -26.26 -1.17
C SER A 55 -108.30 -26.70 -2.01
N VAL A 56 -108.54 -27.41 -3.12
CA VAL A 56 -107.47 -27.94 -4.00
C VAL A 56 -107.63 -27.43 -5.45
N ILE A 57 -106.55 -26.95 -6.06
CA ILE A 57 -106.50 -26.61 -7.50
C ILE A 57 -106.32 -27.90 -8.31
N THR A 58 -107.14 -28.12 -9.34
CA THR A 58 -107.09 -29.32 -10.19
C THR A 58 -106.22 -29.12 -11.44
N LEU A 59 -105.59 -30.19 -11.94
CA LEU A 59 -104.82 -30.20 -13.19
C LEU A 59 -105.73 -30.06 -14.43
N ASP A 60 -105.19 -29.51 -15.52
CA ASP A 60 -105.84 -29.53 -16.84
C ASP A 60 -106.01 -31.00 -17.29
N PRO A 61 -107.23 -31.43 -17.63
CA PRO A 61 -107.53 -32.83 -17.92
C PRO A 61 -106.95 -33.33 -19.26
N THR A 62 -106.54 -32.44 -20.16
CA THR A 62 -105.94 -32.81 -21.46
C THR A 62 -104.43 -32.91 -21.35
N THR A 63 -103.80 -32.02 -20.60
CA THR A 63 -102.33 -31.92 -20.53
C THR A 63 -101.73 -32.51 -19.26
N GLY A 64 -102.53 -32.74 -18.22
CA GLY A 64 -102.07 -33.18 -16.91
C GLY A 64 -101.21 -32.15 -16.18
N LYS A 65 -101.24 -30.87 -16.60
CA LYS A 65 -100.43 -29.78 -16.04
C LYS A 65 -101.30 -28.79 -15.28
N ILE A 66 -100.69 -28.03 -14.37
CA ILE A 66 -101.33 -26.86 -13.77
C ILE A 66 -101.48 -25.79 -14.87
N PRO A 67 -102.67 -25.20 -15.09
CA PRO A 67 -102.85 -24.14 -16.08
C PRO A 67 -101.94 -22.95 -15.83
N ILE A 68 -101.28 -22.44 -16.88
CA ILE A 68 -100.23 -21.40 -16.79
C ILE A 68 -100.71 -20.08 -16.16
N GLN A 69 -102.01 -19.80 -16.18
CA GLN A 69 -102.61 -18.63 -15.53
C GLN A 69 -102.47 -18.65 -14.00
N TYR A 70 -102.22 -19.83 -13.41
CA TYR A 70 -101.95 -20.02 -11.99
C TYR A 70 -100.45 -20.14 -11.68
N ILE A 71 -99.58 -19.98 -12.68
CA ILE A 71 -98.13 -20.04 -12.54
C ILE A 71 -97.55 -18.64 -12.86
N PRO A 72 -96.80 -18.00 -11.94
CA PRO A 72 -96.12 -16.74 -12.24
C PRO A 72 -95.05 -16.93 -13.34
N ALA A 73 -94.71 -15.86 -14.06
CA ALA A 73 -93.66 -15.92 -15.09
C ALA A 73 -92.34 -16.43 -14.48
N LEU A 74 -91.88 -17.60 -14.94
CA LEU A 74 -90.65 -18.23 -14.46
C LEU A 74 -89.42 -17.48 -15.00
N ALA A 75 -88.52 -17.11 -14.08
CA ALA A 75 -87.16 -16.68 -14.41
C ALA A 75 -86.31 -17.91 -14.75
N ILE A 76 -85.51 -17.82 -15.83
CA ILE A 76 -84.40 -18.71 -16.27
C ILE A 76 -84.55 -20.17 -15.79
N SER A 77 -84.96 -21.08 -16.67
CA SER A 77 -85.20 -22.48 -16.25
C SER A 77 -83.89 -23.21 -15.97
N ASP A 78 -82.87 -23.04 -16.82
CA ASP A 78 -81.57 -23.71 -16.65
C ASP A 78 -80.38 -22.91 -17.20
N THR A 79 -79.17 -23.24 -16.70
CA THR A 79 -77.89 -22.73 -17.22
C THR A 79 -77.01 -23.90 -17.69
N PHE A 80 -76.60 -23.88 -18.95
CA PHE A 80 -75.79 -24.90 -19.60
C PHE A 80 -74.37 -24.39 -19.84
N THR A 81 -73.35 -25.23 -19.62
CA THR A 81 -71.96 -24.92 -20.01
C THR A 81 -71.55 -25.80 -21.18
N VAL A 82 -71.10 -25.19 -22.28
CA VAL A 82 -70.71 -25.88 -23.51
C VAL A 82 -69.36 -25.38 -23.99
N ASN A 83 -68.63 -26.19 -24.74
CA ASN A 83 -67.29 -25.87 -25.23
C ASN A 83 -67.26 -25.57 -26.74
N SER A 84 -68.40 -25.24 -27.35
CA SER A 84 -68.49 -24.83 -28.76
C SER A 84 -69.84 -24.20 -29.09
N GLN A 85 -69.91 -23.48 -30.22
CA GLN A 85 -71.17 -23.00 -30.79
C GLN A 85 -72.11 -24.15 -31.17
N ALA A 86 -71.56 -25.22 -31.74
CA ALA A 86 -72.35 -26.39 -32.12
C ALA A 86 -73.01 -27.03 -30.90
N GLY A 87 -72.28 -27.12 -29.78
CA GLY A 87 -72.83 -27.61 -28.51
C GLY A 87 -73.95 -26.74 -27.95
N MET A 88 -73.87 -25.41 -28.14
CA MET A 88 -74.96 -24.49 -27.76
C MET A 88 -76.23 -24.74 -28.57
N LEU A 89 -76.10 -24.91 -29.89
CA LEU A 89 -77.26 -25.11 -30.79
C LEU A 89 -77.88 -26.51 -30.69
N SER A 90 -77.26 -27.45 -29.97
CA SER A 90 -77.80 -28.77 -29.71
C SER A 90 -78.43 -28.92 -28.31
N LEU A 91 -78.53 -27.84 -27.54
CA LEU A 91 -79.13 -27.88 -26.21
C LEU A 91 -80.65 -28.11 -26.30
N ASN A 92 -81.17 -28.92 -25.39
CA ASN A 92 -82.61 -28.98 -25.13
C ASN A 92 -82.98 -27.83 -24.17
N ALA A 93 -82.97 -26.61 -24.70
CA ALA A 93 -83.17 -25.37 -23.96
C ALA A 93 -84.52 -24.73 -24.29
N GLN A 94 -85.10 -24.03 -23.32
CA GLN A 94 -86.32 -23.26 -23.44
C GLN A 94 -86.03 -21.75 -23.40
N ARG A 95 -86.96 -20.95 -23.90
CA ARG A 95 -86.85 -19.48 -23.87
C ARG A 95 -86.54 -19.03 -22.44
N GLY A 96 -85.45 -18.27 -22.28
CA GLY A 96 -84.94 -17.80 -21.00
C GLY A 96 -83.72 -18.57 -20.48
N ASP A 97 -83.41 -19.75 -21.01
CA ASP A 97 -82.23 -20.51 -20.61
C ASP A 97 -80.93 -19.85 -21.05
N ILE A 98 -79.87 -20.10 -20.28
CA ILE A 98 -78.54 -19.53 -20.52
C ILE A 98 -77.57 -20.61 -21.00
N ALA A 99 -76.78 -20.32 -22.02
CA ALA A 99 -75.63 -21.10 -22.43
C ALA A 99 -74.32 -20.33 -22.19
N ILE A 100 -73.38 -20.93 -21.45
CA ILE A 100 -72.03 -20.42 -21.21
C ILE A 100 -71.06 -21.19 -22.10
N ARG A 101 -70.43 -20.48 -23.04
CA ARG A 101 -69.41 -21.02 -23.94
C ARG A 101 -68.02 -20.79 -23.38
N ILE A 102 -67.30 -21.88 -23.11
CA ILE A 102 -65.91 -21.84 -22.59
C ILE A 102 -64.84 -21.84 -23.70
N ASP A 103 -65.23 -21.98 -24.96
CA ASP A 103 -64.32 -21.94 -26.11
C ASP A 103 -63.94 -20.52 -26.56
N ILE A 104 -64.56 -19.50 -25.97
CA ILE A 104 -64.28 -18.10 -26.25
C ILE A 104 -63.76 -17.40 -24.96
N PRO A 105 -62.79 -16.48 -25.05
CA PRO A 105 -62.26 -15.79 -23.88
C PRO A 105 -63.33 -14.98 -23.13
N GLY A 106 -63.45 -15.19 -21.81
CA GLY A 106 -64.50 -14.62 -20.95
C GLY A 106 -65.67 -15.59 -20.74
N PRO A 107 -66.59 -15.35 -19.78
CA PRO A 107 -67.80 -16.16 -19.67
C PRO A 107 -68.74 -15.80 -20.81
N GLY A 108 -68.54 -16.42 -21.98
CA GLY A 108 -69.35 -16.21 -23.18
C GLY A 108 -70.79 -16.67 -22.97
N SER A 109 -71.59 -15.86 -22.30
CA SER A 109 -72.94 -16.18 -21.83
C SER A 109 -73.97 -15.69 -22.85
N PHE A 110 -74.90 -16.56 -23.25
CA PHE A 110 -75.98 -16.29 -24.21
C PHE A 110 -77.30 -16.68 -23.59
N ILE A 111 -78.35 -15.89 -23.81
CA ILE A 111 -79.73 -16.24 -23.41
C ILE A 111 -80.56 -16.60 -24.62
N LEU A 112 -81.37 -17.65 -24.51
CA LEU A 112 -82.30 -18.04 -25.58
C LEU A 112 -83.54 -17.13 -25.55
N ALA A 113 -83.66 -16.23 -26.53
CA ALA A 113 -84.76 -15.29 -26.63
C ALA A 113 -85.93 -15.77 -27.50
N GLY A 114 -85.73 -16.81 -28.33
CA GLY A 114 -86.78 -17.45 -29.14
C GLY A 114 -87.18 -18.83 -28.63
N ASP A 115 -88.08 -19.51 -29.33
CA ASP A 115 -88.56 -20.85 -28.92
C ASP A 115 -87.77 -22.02 -29.55
N ASP A 116 -86.91 -21.74 -30.53
CA ASP A 116 -86.07 -22.73 -31.21
C ASP A 116 -84.60 -22.60 -30.76
N PRO A 117 -84.07 -23.52 -29.94
CA PRO A 117 -82.69 -23.50 -29.48
C PRO A 117 -81.66 -23.83 -30.58
N THR A 118 -82.09 -24.37 -31.72
CA THR A 118 -81.20 -24.75 -32.83
C THR A 118 -80.88 -23.57 -33.76
N PHE A 119 -81.65 -22.49 -33.67
CA PHE A 119 -81.49 -21.30 -34.49
C PHE A 119 -80.58 -20.26 -33.82
N LEU A 120 -79.35 -20.10 -34.32
CA LEU A 120 -78.33 -19.22 -33.73
C LEU A 120 -78.81 -17.78 -33.45
N PRO A 121 -79.58 -17.10 -34.31
CA PRO A 121 -80.09 -15.76 -34.03
C PRO A 121 -81.03 -15.66 -32.81
N ASN A 122 -81.59 -16.77 -32.32
CA ASN A 122 -82.36 -16.77 -31.08
C ASN A 122 -81.47 -16.66 -29.82
N TRP A 123 -80.16 -16.92 -29.93
CA TRP A 123 -79.21 -16.81 -28.82
C TRP A 123 -78.62 -15.41 -28.75
N ILE A 124 -79.06 -14.62 -27.78
CA ILE A 124 -78.62 -13.23 -27.59
C ILE A 124 -77.44 -13.20 -26.61
N PRO A 125 -76.28 -12.65 -26.98
CA PRO A 125 -75.15 -12.55 -26.07
C PRO A 125 -75.48 -11.62 -24.90
N LEU A 126 -75.29 -12.11 -23.68
CA LEU A 126 -75.44 -11.34 -22.44
C LEU A 126 -74.14 -10.62 -22.06
N THR A 127 -72.98 -11.16 -22.45
CA THR A 127 -71.68 -10.54 -22.18
C THR A 127 -71.18 -9.81 -23.42
N ILE A 128 -71.02 -8.50 -23.30
CA ILE A 128 -70.28 -7.68 -24.25
C ILE A 128 -68.78 -7.97 -24.10
N LYS A 129 -68.08 -8.04 -25.25
CA LYS A 129 -66.61 -8.05 -25.38
C LYS A 129 -65.93 -7.21 -24.29
N PHE A 130 -64.77 -7.68 -23.81
CA PHE A 130 -63.86 -6.97 -22.90
C PHE A 130 -63.90 -5.44 -23.08
N PRO A 131 -63.87 -4.65 -21.99
CA PRO A 131 -63.72 -3.20 -22.12
C PRO A 131 -62.42 -2.91 -22.87
N ASP A 132 -62.55 -2.40 -24.11
CA ASP A 132 -61.44 -1.79 -24.82
C ASP A 132 -60.96 -0.58 -24.01
N TRP A 133 -59.67 -0.25 -24.12
CA TRP A 133 -59.08 0.90 -23.43
C TRP A 133 -59.93 2.16 -23.63
N SER A 134 -60.53 2.36 -24.81
CA SER A 134 -61.40 3.50 -25.09
C SER A 134 -62.65 3.60 -24.19
N SER A 135 -63.13 2.48 -23.63
CA SER A 135 -64.42 2.37 -22.92
C SER A 135 -64.35 2.51 -21.39
N ILE A 136 -63.16 2.66 -20.80
CA ILE A 136 -62.97 2.83 -19.35
C ILE A 136 -63.20 4.31 -18.96
N GLN A 137 -64.11 4.61 -18.04
CA GLN A 137 -64.29 5.95 -17.46
C GLN A 137 -63.53 6.10 -16.13
N ASN A 138 -63.24 7.33 -15.69
CA ASN A 138 -62.48 7.63 -14.44
C ASN A 138 -61.03 7.11 -14.39
N ARG A 139 -60.30 7.20 -15.51
CA ARG A 139 -58.88 6.84 -15.54
C ARG A 139 -58.01 7.91 -14.85
N PRO A 140 -57.05 7.51 -13.99
CA PRO A 140 -56.03 8.44 -13.50
C PRO A 140 -55.25 9.03 -14.68
N VAL A 141 -55.05 10.35 -14.68
CA VAL A 141 -54.29 11.07 -15.73
C VAL A 141 -52.79 10.73 -15.71
N ALA A 142 -52.30 10.17 -14.61
CA ALA A 142 -50.95 9.66 -14.43
C ALA A 142 -50.95 8.57 -13.35
N PHE A 143 -50.00 7.64 -13.44
CA PHE A 143 -49.57 6.80 -12.32
C PHE A 143 -48.28 7.41 -11.76
N PRO A 144 -48.33 8.25 -10.71
CA PRO A 144 -47.12 8.69 -10.05
C PRO A 144 -46.46 7.45 -9.41
N PRO A 145 -45.17 7.18 -9.65
CA PRO A 145 -44.48 6.13 -8.92
C PRO A 145 -44.58 6.42 -7.42
N GLY A 146 -44.90 5.40 -6.62
CA GLY A 146 -44.81 5.52 -5.17
C GLY A 146 -43.41 5.93 -4.76
N VAL A 147 -43.30 6.64 -3.63
CA VAL A 147 -42.00 6.95 -3.03
C VAL A 147 -41.26 5.64 -2.81
N HIS A 148 -40.19 5.45 -3.56
CA HIS A 148 -39.21 4.40 -3.34
C HIS A 148 -37.88 5.11 -3.09
N ASP A 149 -37.15 4.65 -2.09
CA ASP A 149 -35.78 5.10 -1.89
C ASP A 149 -34.82 4.29 -2.78
N HIS A 150 -33.66 4.87 -3.02
CA HIS A 150 -32.51 4.19 -3.60
C HIS A 150 -31.52 3.81 -2.49
N ASP A 151 -31.99 3.52 -1.26
CA ASP A 151 -31.16 3.62 -0.05
C ASP A 151 -30.12 2.50 0.15
N SER A 152 -30.08 1.52 -0.75
CA SER A 152 -29.17 0.38 -0.55
C SER A 152 -28.88 -0.45 -1.81
N ARG A 153 -29.42 -0.05 -2.98
CA ARG A 153 -29.32 -0.85 -4.21
C ARG A 153 -28.65 -0.17 -5.39
N TYR A 154 -28.53 1.17 -5.39
CA TYR A 154 -27.93 1.92 -6.50
C TYR A 154 -27.16 3.12 -5.96
N TYR A 155 -25.99 3.42 -6.53
CA TYR A 155 -25.28 4.66 -6.24
C TYR A 155 -26.12 5.85 -6.72
N THR A 156 -26.18 6.92 -5.92
CA THR A 156 -26.72 8.20 -6.40
C THR A 156 -25.88 8.75 -7.56
N LYS A 157 -26.45 9.61 -8.39
CA LYS A 157 -25.72 10.25 -9.50
C LYS A 157 -24.45 10.95 -9.01
N SER A 158 -24.51 11.64 -7.87
CA SER A 158 -23.35 12.33 -7.29
C SER A 158 -22.28 11.37 -6.77
N GLU A 159 -22.66 10.23 -6.19
CA GLU A 159 -21.68 9.22 -5.74
C GLU A 159 -21.00 8.55 -6.94
N SER A 160 -21.76 8.27 -8.00
CA SER A 160 -21.24 7.78 -9.26
C SER A 160 -20.29 8.78 -9.91
N ASP A 161 -20.72 10.05 -10.04
CA ASP A 161 -19.92 11.12 -10.61
C ASP A 161 -18.64 11.37 -9.79
N SER A 162 -18.73 11.30 -8.45
CA SER A 162 -17.58 11.48 -7.55
C SER A 162 -16.60 10.32 -7.62
N ALA A 163 -17.11 9.08 -7.71
CA ALA A 163 -16.30 7.88 -7.91
C ALA A 163 -15.62 7.84 -9.29
N LEU A 164 -16.25 8.45 -10.30
CA LEU A 164 -15.75 8.58 -11.67
C LEU A 164 -14.87 9.82 -11.89
N LEU A 165 -14.92 10.84 -11.01
CA LEU A 165 -14.16 12.09 -11.16
C LEU A 165 -12.64 11.88 -11.16
N GLN A 166 -12.17 10.79 -10.53
CA GLN A 166 -10.76 10.39 -10.51
C GLN A 166 -10.43 9.25 -11.49
N LYS A 167 -11.38 8.87 -12.35
CA LYS A 167 -11.21 7.82 -13.36
C LYS A 167 -11.02 8.47 -14.72
N ARG A 168 -10.04 8.00 -15.49
CA ARG A 168 -9.84 8.44 -16.89
C ARG A 168 -10.94 7.84 -17.78
N ASN A 169 -11.41 8.61 -18.75
CA ASN A 169 -12.32 8.14 -19.79
C ASN A 169 -11.69 7.01 -20.63
N ILE A 170 -12.51 6.14 -21.23
CA ILE A 170 -12.10 4.99 -22.05
C ILE A 170 -11.48 5.35 -23.42
N GLY A 171 -11.11 6.61 -23.62
CA GLY A 171 -10.45 7.08 -24.84
C GLY A 171 -8.95 6.75 -24.83
N PRO A 172 -8.30 6.78 -26.01
CA PRO A 172 -6.85 6.64 -26.10
C PRO A 172 -6.15 7.72 -25.28
N ILE A 173 -5.01 7.35 -24.67
CA ILE A 173 -4.21 8.23 -23.82
C ILE A 173 -3.50 9.26 -24.71
N PRO A 174 -3.73 10.59 -24.55
CA PRO A 174 -2.99 11.60 -25.29
C PRO A 174 -1.51 11.55 -24.92
N ALA A 175 -0.62 11.65 -25.90
CA ALA A 175 0.84 11.58 -25.68
C ALA A 175 1.35 12.66 -24.69
N THR A 176 0.64 13.79 -24.57
CA THR A 176 0.95 14.87 -23.62
C THR A 176 0.80 14.46 -22.14
N GLU A 177 0.08 13.38 -21.85
CA GLU A 177 -0.15 12.87 -20.51
C GLU A 177 0.85 11.75 -20.11
N VAL A 178 1.84 11.47 -20.97
CA VAL A 178 2.89 10.49 -20.73
C VAL A 178 4.24 11.20 -20.63
N SER A 179 4.89 11.10 -19.48
CA SER A 179 6.22 11.67 -19.27
C SER A 179 7.28 10.82 -19.96
N GLU A 180 8.03 11.43 -20.88
CA GLU A 180 9.15 10.80 -21.57
C GLU A 180 10.38 10.68 -20.66
N ASP A 181 11.17 9.63 -20.87
CA ASP A 181 12.46 9.47 -20.19
C ASP A 181 13.63 9.56 -21.18
N ALA A 182 14.86 9.50 -20.64
CA ALA A 182 16.08 9.71 -21.42
C ALA A 182 16.28 8.71 -22.57
N THR A 183 15.61 7.55 -22.55
CA THR A 183 15.72 6.49 -23.56
C THR A 183 14.41 6.18 -24.28
N HIS A 184 13.28 6.75 -23.85
CA HIS A 184 11.94 6.51 -24.42
C HIS A 184 11.22 7.84 -24.63
N ARG A 185 11.20 8.30 -25.88
CA ARG A 185 10.50 9.52 -26.30
C ARG A 185 9.46 9.21 -27.38
N PHE A 186 8.37 9.96 -27.42
CA PHE A 186 7.43 9.88 -28.52
C PHE A 186 8.07 10.42 -29.80
N PHE A 187 7.82 9.70 -30.88
CA PHE A 187 8.30 10.09 -32.19
C PHE A 187 7.22 10.93 -32.88
N THR A 188 7.51 12.20 -33.18
CA THR A 188 6.51 13.08 -33.77
C THR A 188 6.23 12.73 -35.23
N ASP A 189 5.04 13.05 -35.70
CA ASP A 189 4.63 12.79 -37.08
C ASP A 189 5.53 13.51 -38.11
N ALA A 190 6.13 14.65 -37.73
CA ALA A 190 7.11 15.38 -38.54
C ALA A 190 8.46 14.64 -38.61
N GLU A 191 8.88 13.97 -37.54
CA GLU A 191 10.07 13.12 -37.50
C GLU A 191 9.83 11.79 -38.25
N ARG A 192 8.61 11.24 -38.18
CA ARG A 192 8.15 10.10 -38.98
C ARG A 192 8.08 10.39 -40.48
N ALA A 193 7.61 11.57 -40.87
CA ALA A 193 7.53 11.99 -42.27
C ALA A 193 8.92 12.14 -42.93
N LYS A 194 9.95 12.46 -42.15
CA LYS A 194 11.35 12.49 -42.61
C LYS A 194 11.94 11.09 -42.85
N LEU A 195 11.41 10.06 -42.20
CA LEU A 195 11.85 8.66 -42.37
C LEU A 195 11.12 7.90 -43.48
N ASN A 196 9.92 8.33 -43.89
CA ASN A 196 9.02 7.54 -44.76
C ASN A 196 8.52 8.25 -46.03
N SER A 197 9.27 9.15 -46.65
CA SER A 197 8.85 9.69 -47.96
C SER A 197 9.30 8.78 -49.13
N PRO A 198 8.44 8.38 -50.11
CA PRO A 198 6.97 8.36 -50.11
C PRO A 198 6.33 7.07 -50.72
N LEU A 199 5.07 6.79 -50.35
CA LEU A 199 3.99 6.59 -51.33
C LEU A 199 2.74 7.33 -50.82
N PRO A 200 1.96 7.99 -51.70
CA PRO A 200 0.85 8.84 -51.30
C PRO A 200 -0.33 8.05 -50.72
N PRO A 201 -1.15 8.64 -49.82
CA PRO A 201 -2.28 7.96 -49.19
C PRO A 201 -3.42 7.67 -50.20
N VAL A 202 -3.92 6.44 -50.20
CA VAL A 202 -5.25 6.10 -50.77
C VAL A 202 -6.34 6.79 -49.95
N GLY A 203 -7.26 7.45 -50.65
CA GLY A 203 -8.32 8.26 -50.06
C GLY A 203 -9.53 7.42 -49.65
N TRP A 204 -10.42 8.01 -48.85
CA TRP A 204 -11.68 7.40 -48.36
C TRP A 204 -12.60 6.83 -49.48
N SER A 205 -12.39 7.28 -50.72
CA SER A 205 -13.01 6.77 -51.95
C SER A 205 -12.58 5.36 -52.35
N ASP A 206 -11.41 4.90 -51.87
CA ASP A 206 -10.75 3.70 -52.39
C ASP A 206 -11.07 2.44 -51.58
N VAL A 207 -11.91 2.58 -50.54
CA VAL A 207 -12.43 1.48 -49.73
C VAL A 207 -13.71 0.95 -50.36
N GLN A 208 -13.64 -0.24 -50.98
CA GLN A 208 -14.80 -0.95 -51.52
C GLN A 208 -15.44 -1.87 -50.46
N ASN A 209 -16.75 -2.15 -50.58
CA ASN A 209 -17.58 -3.02 -49.70
C ASN A 209 -17.96 -2.45 -48.31
N LYS A 210 -18.51 -1.24 -48.26
CA LYS A 210 -19.04 -0.65 -47.01
C LYS A 210 -20.54 -0.96 -46.86
N PRO A 211 -21.01 -1.56 -45.75
CA PRO A 211 -22.45 -1.75 -45.50
C PRO A 211 -23.17 -0.40 -45.30
N PRO A 212 -24.32 -0.16 -45.97
CA PRO A 212 -24.97 1.16 -45.97
C PRO A 212 -25.93 1.44 -44.81
N VAL A 213 -26.26 0.47 -43.94
CA VAL A 213 -27.21 0.66 -42.82
C VAL A 213 -26.86 -0.23 -41.62
N PHE A 214 -26.98 0.31 -40.42
CA PHE A 214 -26.97 -0.42 -39.14
C PHE A 214 -28.38 -0.43 -38.51
N PRO A 215 -29.11 -1.54 -38.54
CA PRO A 215 -30.30 -1.72 -37.71
C PRO A 215 -29.90 -2.23 -36.32
N PRO A 216 -30.45 -1.71 -35.21
CA PRO A 216 -30.25 -2.32 -33.90
C PRO A 216 -31.05 -3.64 -33.82
N GLU A 217 -30.39 -4.70 -33.36
CA GLU A 217 -31.07 -5.94 -33.01
C GLU A 217 -31.68 -5.87 -31.61
N ASN A 218 -32.77 -6.60 -31.44
CA ASN A 218 -33.43 -6.79 -30.16
C ASN A 218 -32.52 -7.65 -29.27
N HIS A 219 -32.08 -7.11 -28.14
CA HIS A 219 -31.34 -7.88 -27.15
C HIS A 219 -32.28 -8.30 -26.01
N ASN A 220 -31.99 -9.46 -25.41
CA ASN A 220 -32.63 -9.91 -24.18
C ASN A 220 -31.59 -9.94 -23.05
N HIS A 221 -32.07 -9.83 -21.81
CA HIS A 221 -31.23 -9.98 -20.62
C HIS A 221 -31.24 -11.44 -20.17
N ASN A 222 -30.70 -12.36 -20.99
CA ASN A 222 -30.47 -13.74 -20.56
C ASN A 222 -28.97 -13.99 -20.31
N SER A 223 -28.67 -14.69 -19.21
CA SER A 223 -27.44 -15.43 -18.81
C SER A 223 -26.04 -14.91 -19.19
N SER A 224 -25.91 -13.68 -19.70
CA SER A 224 -24.67 -13.08 -20.20
C SER A 224 -24.05 -12.13 -19.17
N TYR A 225 -24.69 -11.99 -18.01
CA TYR A 225 -24.27 -11.12 -16.91
C TYR A 225 -24.11 -11.94 -15.63
N TYR A 226 -23.00 -11.76 -14.95
CA TYR A 226 -22.77 -12.30 -13.61
C TYR A 226 -23.73 -11.63 -12.62
N THR A 227 -24.37 -12.42 -11.75
CA THR A 227 -25.06 -11.91 -10.57
C THR A 227 -24.09 -11.15 -9.65
N LYS A 228 -24.63 -10.33 -8.73
CA LYS A 228 -23.81 -9.62 -7.73
C LYS A 228 -22.88 -10.59 -6.98
N SER A 229 -23.36 -11.76 -6.55
CA SER A 229 -22.53 -12.71 -5.82
C SER A 229 -21.48 -13.37 -6.70
N GLU A 230 -21.77 -13.65 -7.99
CA GLU A 230 -20.78 -14.19 -8.93
C GLU A 230 -19.69 -13.16 -9.24
N SER A 231 -20.06 -11.88 -9.38
CA SER A 231 -19.10 -10.79 -9.57
C SER A 231 -18.26 -10.56 -8.32
N ASP A 232 -18.88 -10.51 -7.13
CA ASP A 232 -18.19 -10.38 -5.85
C ASP A 232 -17.23 -11.56 -5.62
N SER A 233 -17.64 -12.79 -5.94
CA SER A 233 -16.79 -13.99 -5.82
C SER A 233 -15.63 -13.97 -6.81
N ALA A 234 -15.87 -13.53 -8.06
CA ALA A 234 -14.82 -13.39 -9.07
C ALA A 234 -13.83 -12.25 -8.76
N LEU A 235 -14.28 -11.21 -8.05
CA LEU A 235 -13.49 -10.06 -7.63
C LEU A 235 -12.83 -10.25 -6.25
N LEU A 236 -13.25 -11.22 -5.44
CA LEU A 236 -12.70 -11.47 -4.10
C LEU A 236 -11.20 -11.81 -4.11
N GLN A 237 -10.70 -12.38 -5.21
CA GLN A 237 -9.27 -12.65 -5.42
C GLN A 237 -8.55 -11.54 -6.22
N LYS A 238 -9.21 -10.44 -6.53
CA LYS A 238 -8.63 -9.31 -7.25
C LYS A 238 -8.22 -8.24 -6.23
N ARG A 239 -7.02 -7.69 -6.41
CA ARG A 239 -6.46 -6.67 -5.51
C ARG A 239 -7.18 -5.32 -5.69
N ASN A 240 -7.33 -4.58 -4.60
CA ASN A 240 -7.78 -3.18 -4.59
C ASN A 240 -6.80 -2.25 -5.32
N VAL A 241 -7.25 -1.06 -5.72
CA VAL A 241 -6.37 -0.05 -6.34
C VAL A 241 -5.45 0.59 -5.29
N GLY A 242 -4.15 0.67 -5.58
CA GLY A 242 -3.13 1.30 -4.72
C GLY A 242 -1.72 0.74 -4.96
N PRO A 243 -0.68 1.36 -4.37
CA PRO A 243 0.67 0.81 -4.34
C PRO A 243 0.69 -0.57 -3.68
N ILE A 244 1.49 -1.49 -4.19
CA ILE A 244 1.70 -2.81 -3.59
C ILE A 244 2.70 -2.64 -2.43
N PRO A 245 2.32 -2.86 -1.17
CA PRO A 245 3.28 -2.79 -0.07
C PRO A 245 4.28 -3.94 -0.19
N ALA A 246 5.54 -3.69 0.18
CA ALA A 246 6.63 -4.67 0.08
C ALA A 246 6.32 -5.98 0.82
N THR A 247 5.51 -5.93 1.88
CA THR A 247 5.05 -7.10 2.65
C THR A 247 4.19 -8.09 1.85
N GLU A 248 3.59 -7.66 0.73
CA GLU A 248 2.78 -8.51 -0.14
C GLU A 248 3.58 -9.12 -1.31
N ILE A 249 4.89 -8.87 -1.37
CA ILE A 249 5.77 -9.37 -2.42
C ILE A 249 6.68 -10.45 -1.82
N LEU A 250 6.61 -11.66 -2.37
CA LEU A 250 7.51 -12.75 -2.00
C LEU A 250 8.88 -12.52 -2.62
N GLU A 251 9.91 -12.41 -1.80
CA GLU A 251 11.30 -12.36 -2.26
C GLU A 251 11.76 -13.75 -2.71
N ASP A 252 12.61 -13.79 -3.72
CA ASP A 252 13.29 -15.00 -4.15
C ASP A 252 14.81 -14.91 -3.92
N ALA A 253 15.53 -15.99 -4.24
CA ALA A 253 16.98 -16.08 -4.01
C ALA A 253 17.81 -15.02 -4.76
N THR A 254 17.21 -14.36 -5.77
CA THR A 254 17.85 -13.39 -6.66
C THR A 254 17.20 -12.00 -6.62
N HIS A 255 16.01 -11.84 -6.02
CA HIS A 255 15.25 -10.59 -5.95
C HIS A 255 14.74 -10.36 -4.54
N ARG A 256 15.35 -9.41 -3.83
CA ARG A 256 15.01 -9.04 -2.45
C ARG A 256 14.84 -7.53 -2.34
N PHE A 257 13.99 -7.08 -1.41
CA PHE A 257 13.94 -5.68 -1.08
C PHE A 257 15.23 -5.27 -0.39
N PHE A 258 15.64 -4.05 -0.68
CA PHE A 258 16.86 -3.48 -0.15
C PHE A 258 16.47 -2.34 0.77
N THR A 259 16.73 -2.51 2.07
CA THR A 259 16.36 -1.50 3.06
C THR A 259 17.26 -0.27 2.95
N ASP A 260 16.80 0.87 3.46
CA ASP A 260 17.62 2.09 3.51
C ASP A 260 18.91 1.90 4.33
N ALA A 261 18.86 1.07 5.37
CA ALA A 261 20.02 0.73 6.19
C ALA A 261 21.02 -0.15 5.41
N GLU A 262 20.55 -1.15 4.67
CA GLU A 262 21.40 -1.97 3.80
C GLU A 262 21.95 -1.13 2.63
N ARG A 263 21.18 -0.17 2.11
CA ARG A 263 21.63 0.79 1.10
C ARG A 263 22.70 1.73 1.62
N ALA A 264 22.55 2.23 2.83
CA ALA A 264 23.59 3.01 3.49
C ALA A 264 24.86 2.15 3.72
N ALA A 265 24.71 0.89 4.14
CA ALA A 265 25.83 -0.03 4.36
C ALA A 265 26.55 -0.40 3.05
N LEU A 266 25.81 -0.66 1.97
CA LEU A 266 26.39 -0.92 0.66
C LEU A 266 27.02 0.33 0.07
N ASN A 267 26.43 1.52 0.24
CA ASN A 267 27.06 2.78 -0.19
C ASN A 267 28.33 3.07 0.61
N ALA A 268 28.36 2.74 1.90
CA ALA A 268 29.58 2.78 2.70
C ALA A 268 30.63 1.76 2.22
N ALA A 269 30.21 0.58 1.76
CA ALA A 269 31.09 -0.42 1.15
C ALA A 269 31.52 -0.05 -0.30
N ALA A 270 30.67 0.67 -1.04
CA ALA A 270 30.87 1.09 -2.42
C ALA A 270 31.73 2.35 -2.55
N GLY A 271 32.02 3.05 -1.44
CA GLY A 271 33.07 4.08 -1.35
C GLY A 271 34.50 3.53 -1.49
N GLY A 272 34.67 2.40 -2.18
CA GLY A 272 35.86 1.57 -2.20
C GLY A 272 36.07 0.92 -0.83
N GLY A 273 35.93 -0.39 -0.74
CA GLY A 273 36.37 -1.18 0.41
C GLY A 273 37.89 -1.09 0.59
N PHE A 274 38.41 0.09 0.88
CA PHE A 274 39.80 0.31 1.22
C PHE A 274 40.03 -0.40 2.55
N GLN A 275 40.79 -1.50 2.52
CA GLN A 275 41.23 -2.23 3.71
C GLN A 275 42.23 -1.42 4.56
N VAL A 276 42.49 -0.16 4.19
CA VAL A 276 43.31 0.79 4.95
C VAL A 276 42.42 1.38 6.04
N PRO A 277 42.72 1.29 7.34
CA PRO A 277 41.89 1.93 8.38
C PRO A 277 41.91 3.46 8.29
N LEU A 278 40.93 4.14 8.90
CA LEU A 278 40.92 5.62 9.01
C LEU A 278 42.23 6.10 9.68
N GLY A 279 42.82 7.16 9.14
CA GLY A 279 44.13 7.67 9.56
C GLY A 279 45.32 6.85 9.04
N GLY A 280 45.08 5.74 8.35
CA GLY A 280 46.11 4.97 7.66
C GLY A 280 46.72 5.77 6.50
N ILE A 281 48.04 5.72 6.38
CA ILE A 281 48.82 6.44 5.37
C ILE A 281 49.48 5.43 4.45
N LEU A 282 49.34 5.62 3.14
CA LEU A 282 49.96 4.80 2.12
C LEU A 282 50.65 5.65 1.05
N GLU A 283 51.56 5.01 0.33
CA GLU A 283 52.17 5.56 -0.88
C GLU A 283 51.18 5.52 -2.05
N ASP A 284 51.13 6.60 -2.82
CA ASP A 284 50.32 6.75 -4.03
C ASP A 284 51.15 7.34 -5.17
N GLY A 285 52.15 6.57 -5.64
CA GLY A 285 53.09 7.03 -6.66
C GLY A 285 52.44 7.40 -8.01
N LEU A 286 51.23 6.90 -8.29
CA LEU A 286 50.48 7.16 -9.53
C LEU A 286 49.30 8.12 -9.33
N ASP A 287 49.09 8.64 -8.11
CA ASP A 287 48.01 9.58 -7.79
C ASP A 287 46.60 9.04 -8.11
N GLN A 288 46.37 7.77 -7.83
CA GLN A 288 45.11 7.08 -8.18
C GLN A 288 44.12 7.01 -7.03
N LEU A 289 44.53 7.28 -5.79
CA LEU A 289 43.62 7.23 -4.66
C LEU A 289 42.63 8.40 -4.69
N PRO A 290 41.33 8.14 -4.54
CA PRO A 290 40.29 9.15 -4.71
C PRO A 290 40.35 10.19 -3.59
N SER A 291 40.32 11.47 -3.98
CA SER A 291 40.43 12.60 -3.06
C SER A 291 39.23 12.76 -2.10
N SER A 292 38.14 12.02 -2.34
CA SER A 292 37.00 11.91 -1.42
C SER A 292 37.36 11.15 -0.16
N ASN A 293 38.08 10.03 -0.30
CA ASN A 293 38.43 9.14 0.80
C ASN A 293 39.85 9.35 1.31
N PHE A 294 40.70 9.98 0.49
CA PHE A 294 42.10 10.20 0.80
C PHE A 294 42.51 11.67 0.64
N LYS A 295 43.45 12.13 1.47
CA LYS A 295 44.04 13.46 1.37
C LYS A 295 45.56 13.37 1.37
N GLU A 296 46.22 14.28 0.67
CA GLU A 296 47.68 14.44 0.72
C GLU A 296 48.12 14.73 2.15
N THR A 297 49.20 14.08 2.61
CA THR A 297 49.83 14.38 3.90
C THR A 297 50.81 15.55 3.72
N ASN A 298 50.26 16.75 3.52
CA ASN A 298 51.00 17.99 3.25
C ASN A 298 50.71 19.10 4.26
N GLY A 299 50.16 18.75 5.44
CA GLY A 299 49.80 19.74 6.46
C GLY A 299 48.51 20.53 6.17
N GLN A 300 47.75 20.21 5.13
CA GLN A 300 46.52 20.94 4.80
C GLN A 300 45.45 20.85 5.90
N ALA A 301 44.67 21.91 6.05
CA ALA A 301 43.51 21.92 6.92
C ALA A 301 42.29 21.31 6.22
N ILE A 302 41.61 20.37 6.88
CA ILE A 302 40.40 19.70 6.41
C ILE A 302 39.24 19.89 7.38
N SER A 303 38.00 19.75 6.90
CA SER A 303 36.78 20.04 7.68
C SER A 303 36.55 19.02 8.79
N ARG A 304 36.34 19.50 10.03
CA ARG A 304 35.93 18.66 11.17
C ARG A 304 34.53 18.07 10.99
N VAL A 305 33.66 18.74 10.25
CA VAL A 305 32.27 18.27 10.01
C VAL A 305 32.26 17.14 8.99
N ILE A 306 32.95 17.33 7.85
CA ILE A 306 32.99 16.34 6.78
C ILE A 306 33.75 15.09 7.23
N PHE A 307 34.88 15.27 7.94
CA PHE A 307 35.76 14.19 8.39
C PHE A 307 35.65 13.94 9.90
N SER A 308 34.42 14.01 10.43
CA SER A 308 34.14 13.93 11.87
C SER A 308 34.56 12.62 12.50
N THR A 309 34.45 11.51 11.78
CA THR A 309 34.90 10.19 12.24
C THR A 309 36.41 10.15 12.47
N LEU A 310 37.21 10.66 11.52
CA LEU A 310 38.66 10.79 11.69
C LEU A 310 39.01 11.78 12.79
N TRP A 311 38.35 12.94 12.84
CA TRP A 311 38.55 13.92 13.91
C TRP A 311 38.34 13.29 15.29
N ASN A 312 37.24 12.56 15.48
CA ASN A 312 36.94 11.86 16.73
C ASN A 312 37.93 10.74 17.07
N LEU A 313 38.74 10.25 16.13
CA LEU A 313 39.82 9.31 16.45
C LEU A 313 41.04 10.01 17.06
N VAL A 314 41.35 11.23 16.60
CA VAL A 314 42.57 11.95 16.97
C VAL A 314 42.37 13.04 18.03
N HIS A 315 41.13 13.38 18.36
CA HIS A 315 40.78 14.47 19.30
C HIS A 315 40.15 13.96 20.60
N ARG A 316 40.48 14.61 21.72
CA ARG A 316 39.76 14.46 23.01
C ARG A 316 39.51 15.83 23.64
N THR A 317 38.52 15.89 24.53
CA THR A 317 38.20 17.10 25.30
C THR A 317 38.80 17.03 26.69
N VAL A 318 39.45 18.12 27.12
CA VAL A 318 39.84 18.39 28.50
C VAL A 318 38.69 19.12 29.18
N THR A 319 38.14 18.50 30.22
CA THR A 319 37.02 19.06 30.99
C THR A 319 37.48 19.99 32.10
N SER A 320 38.59 19.68 32.74
CA SER A 320 39.18 20.47 33.83
C SER A 320 40.61 20.02 34.12
N ILE A 321 41.34 20.83 34.88
CA ILE A 321 42.62 20.45 35.49
C ILE A 321 42.50 20.54 37.01
N VAL A 322 43.00 19.52 37.71
CA VAL A 322 43.10 19.44 39.16
C VAL A 322 44.53 19.76 39.57
N ALA A 323 44.79 21.05 39.81
CA ALA A 323 46.12 21.57 40.17
C ALA A 323 46.74 20.87 41.40
N ALA A 324 45.93 20.51 42.40
CA ALA A 324 46.42 19.85 43.62
C ALA A 324 47.07 18.47 43.39
N THR A 325 46.77 17.82 42.27
CA THR A 325 47.29 16.49 41.93
C THR A 325 47.94 16.44 40.55
N ASP A 326 48.10 17.58 39.88
CA ASP A 326 48.59 17.70 38.50
C ASP A 326 47.83 16.83 37.48
N ARG A 327 46.53 16.58 37.72
CA ARG A 327 45.72 15.69 36.87
C ARG A 327 44.86 16.48 35.89
N ILE A 328 44.85 16.03 34.65
CA ILE A 328 44.06 16.57 33.55
C ILE A 328 42.87 15.62 33.34
N ASN A 329 41.66 16.13 33.55
CA ASN A 329 40.44 15.33 33.39
C ASN A 329 40.00 15.31 31.93
N SER A 330 40.08 14.14 31.31
CA SER A 330 39.60 13.87 29.96
C SER A 330 38.90 12.49 29.96
N PRO A 331 37.59 12.43 30.19
CA PRO A 331 36.88 11.16 30.33
C PRO A 331 37.07 10.24 29.13
N ALA A 332 37.27 8.94 29.40
CA ALA A 332 37.46 7.90 28.38
C ALA A 332 38.50 8.25 27.28
N HIS A 333 39.61 8.88 27.66
CA HIS A 333 40.58 9.42 26.70
C HIS A 333 41.30 8.33 25.88
N GLY A 334 41.50 7.14 26.45
CA GLY A 334 42.16 6.00 25.78
C GLY A 334 43.66 6.19 25.51
N LEU A 335 44.34 7.01 26.32
CA LEU A 335 45.75 7.35 26.17
C LEU A 335 46.62 6.37 26.96
N SER A 336 47.83 6.11 26.46
CA SER A 336 48.80 5.21 27.09
C SER A 336 49.99 5.96 27.69
N GLU A 337 50.67 5.35 28.67
CA GLU A 337 51.90 5.88 29.27
C GLU A 337 52.95 6.16 28.18
N GLY A 338 53.56 7.35 28.21
CA GLY A 338 54.59 7.77 27.28
C GLY A 338 54.09 8.18 25.89
N GLN A 339 52.78 8.14 25.63
CA GLN A 339 52.19 8.64 24.39
C GLN A 339 52.38 10.16 24.25
N TYR A 340 52.61 10.62 23.02
CA TYR A 340 52.60 12.06 22.73
C TYR A 340 51.20 12.61 22.58
N ILE A 341 50.98 13.78 23.18
CA ILE A 341 49.77 14.59 23.03
C ILE A 341 50.13 16.07 22.86
N LYS A 342 49.18 16.86 22.39
CA LYS A 342 49.30 18.31 22.20
C LYS A 342 47.98 18.98 22.59
N PHE A 343 48.02 20.16 23.19
CA PHE A 343 46.83 20.92 23.61
C PHE A 343 46.56 22.12 22.71
N SER A 344 45.29 22.49 22.57
CA SER A 344 44.86 23.68 21.81
C SER A 344 44.98 24.99 22.59
N PHE A 345 45.25 24.92 23.90
CA PHE A 345 45.19 26.05 24.81
C PHE A 345 46.47 26.19 25.63
N SER A 346 46.71 27.41 26.12
CA SER A 346 47.78 27.74 27.07
C SER A 346 47.15 28.19 28.39
N GLY A 347 47.76 27.80 29.51
CA GLY A 347 47.29 28.13 30.85
C GLY A 347 47.48 26.97 31.82
N GLY A 348 47.49 27.24 33.13
CA GLY A 348 47.60 26.21 34.16
C GLY A 348 48.88 25.36 34.08
N GLY A 349 49.98 25.91 33.55
CA GLY A 349 51.24 25.18 33.32
C GLY A 349 51.37 24.50 31.94
N ILE A 350 50.34 24.60 31.09
CA ILE A 350 50.32 24.08 29.72
C ILE A 350 50.61 25.21 28.73
N THR A 351 51.39 24.89 27.69
CA THR A 351 51.62 25.73 26.52
C THR A 351 50.98 25.07 25.31
N ALA A 352 50.12 25.81 24.61
CA ALA A 352 49.48 25.35 23.38
C ALA A 352 50.51 24.89 22.35
N LEU A 353 50.12 23.92 21.51
CA LEU A 353 50.93 23.38 20.42
C LEU A 353 52.27 22.72 20.83
N THR A 354 52.52 22.60 22.12
CA THR A 354 53.69 21.90 22.66
C THR A 354 53.38 20.41 22.82
N ASN A 355 54.33 19.56 22.43
CA ASN A 355 54.21 18.12 22.59
C ASN A 355 54.55 17.73 24.03
N TYR A 356 53.66 16.95 24.66
CA TYR A 356 53.83 16.43 26.02
C TYR A 356 53.71 14.91 26.04
N TYR A 357 54.41 14.28 26.98
CA TYR A 357 54.29 12.87 27.27
C TYR A 357 53.18 12.63 28.29
N VAL A 358 52.27 11.71 27.99
CA VAL A 358 51.26 11.23 28.93
C VAL A 358 51.93 10.42 30.04
N ARG A 359 51.60 10.72 31.29
CA ARG A 359 52.09 10.06 32.50
C ARG A 359 50.92 9.62 33.39
N ASN A 360 51.06 8.48 34.04
CA ASN A 360 50.12 7.93 35.02
C ASN A 360 48.64 7.99 34.55
N PRO A 361 48.32 7.54 33.33
CA PRO A 361 46.96 7.58 32.83
C PRO A 361 46.04 6.63 33.60
N THR A 362 44.82 7.06 33.85
CA THR A 362 43.69 6.19 34.20
C THR A 362 42.74 6.12 33.00
N VAL A 363 41.48 5.75 33.24
CA VAL A 363 40.44 5.80 32.21
C VAL A 363 40.02 7.24 31.90
N ASN A 364 40.05 8.13 32.90
CA ASN A 364 39.39 9.44 32.84
C ASN A 364 40.32 10.62 33.06
N ASP A 365 41.56 10.38 33.46
CA ASP A 365 42.51 11.44 33.73
C ASP A 365 43.96 10.96 33.58
N PHE A 366 44.87 11.91 33.44
CA PHE A 366 46.30 11.64 33.29
C PHE A 366 47.12 12.84 33.77
N GLN A 367 48.42 12.64 33.90
CA GLN A 367 49.41 13.68 34.18
C GLN A 367 50.30 13.85 32.94
N ILE A 368 51.13 14.90 32.88
CA ILE A 368 51.99 15.16 31.71
C ILE A 368 53.45 15.42 32.09
N SER A 369 54.37 15.15 31.17
CA SER A 369 55.80 15.49 31.29
C SER A 369 56.34 16.09 29.99
N SER A 370 57.44 16.84 30.09
CA SER A 370 58.19 17.38 28.95
C SER A 370 59.23 16.42 28.39
N SER A 371 59.49 15.29 29.06
CA SER A 371 60.44 14.27 28.57
C SER A 371 59.95 12.85 28.86
N PRO A 372 60.45 11.82 28.14
CA PRO A 372 59.95 10.45 28.26
C PRO A 372 60.11 9.86 29.67
N THR A 373 61.14 10.29 30.39
CA THR A 373 61.47 9.85 31.76
C THR A 373 61.47 11.00 32.76
N GLY A 374 60.93 12.16 32.39
CA GLY A 374 60.92 13.37 33.21
C GLY A 374 59.88 13.30 34.33
N GLY A 375 60.02 14.22 35.29
CA GLY A 375 59.01 14.44 36.31
C GLY A 375 57.69 14.95 35.72
N VAL A 376 56.61 14.79 36.48
CA VAL A 376 55.31 15.37 36.15
C VAL A 376 55.39 16.90 36.18
N ILE A 377 54.75 17.56 35.23
CA ILE A 377 54.64 19.02 35.17
C ILE A 377 53.65 19.48 36.25
N ASN A 378 54.07 20.47 37.03
CA ASN A 378 53.23 21.15 38.00
C ASN A 378 52.15 21.99 37.30
N LEU A 379 50.88 21.66 37.50
CA LEU A 379 49.74 22.34 36.93
C LEU A 379 49.16 23.36 37.91
N THR A 380 48.99 24.60 37.48
CA THR A 380 48.78 25.74 38.40
C THR A 380 47.35 26.26 38.47
N SER A 381 46.49 25.90 37.51
CA SER A 381 45.09 26.33 37.48
C SER A 381 44.23 25.39 36.64
N SER A 382 42.91 25.36 36.89
CA SER A 382 41.99 24.63 36.02
C SER A 382 41.99 25.23 34.61
N GLN A 383 41.89 24.38 33.59
CA GLN A 383 41.70 24.75 32.18
C GLN A 383 40.74 23.76 31.52
N SER A 384 40.09 24.19 30.44
CA SER A 384 39.27 23.34 29.57
C SER A 384 39.62 23.62 28.12
N GLY A 385 39.48 22.62 27.26
CA GLY A 385 39.75 22.78 25.83
C GLY A 385 39.95 21.44 25.14
N ASP A 386 40.71 21.44 24.07
CA ASP A 386 40.92 20.28 23.22
C ASP A 386 42.35 19.77 23.33
N LEU A 387 42.51 18.47 23.14
CA LEU A 387 43.80 17.83 22.93
C LEU A 387 43.78 16.93 21.70
N ILE A 388 44.94 16.76 21.09
CA ILE A 388 45.18 15.82 20.00
C ILE A 388 46.04 14.66 20.52
N THR A 389 45.64 13.43 20.17
CA THR A 389 46.25 12.17 20.61
C THR A 389 47.35 11.66 19.68
N ASN A 390 47.43 12.20 18.47
CA ASN A 390 48.54 11.99 17.53
C ASN A 390 49.06 13.36 17.06
N VAL A 391 50.25 13.72 17.56
CA VAL A 391 50.83 15.05 17.39
C VAL A 391 51.27 15.40 15.96
N GLU A 392 51.19 14.45 15.02
CA GLU A 392 51.32 14.74 13.59
C GLU A 392 50.15 15.58 13.06
N TYR A 393 48.98 15.54 13.72
CA TYR A 393 47.83 16.39 13.40
C TYR A 393 47.92 17.72 14.16
N ASP A 394 47.17 18.71 13.66
CA ASP A 394 47.04 20.01 14.30
C ASP A 394 45.60 20.53 14.33
N PHE A 395 45.35 21.58 15.10
CA PHE A 395 44.01 22.08 15.40
C PHE A 395 43.36 22.89 14.28
N GLY A 396 44.00 23.07 13.13
CA GLY A 396 43.44 23.83 12.01
C GLY A 396 43.30 25.30 12.36
N ASN A 397 42.15 25.86 12.02
CA ASN A 397 41.74 27.20 12.43
C ASN A 397 41.22 27.27 13.88
N GLY A 398 41.39 26.20 14.67
CA GLY A 398 40.94 26.12 16.06
C GLY A 398 39.45 25.85 16.26
N SER A 399 38.63 25.78 15.20
CA SER A 399 37.17 25.67 15.32
C SER A 399 36.54 24.69 14.34
N THR A 400 36.64 24.93 13.04
CA THR A 400 35.93 24.18 12.00
C THR A 400 36.83 23.24 11.19
N THR A 401 38.14 23.36 11.31
CA THR A 401 39.11 22.53 10.59
C THR A 401 40.14 21.89 11.52
N PHE A 402 40.86 20.89 11.02
CA PHE A 402 42.06 20.30 11.63
C PHE A 402 43.09 19.99 10.54
N ASN A 403 44.38 20.01 10.86
CA ASN A 403 45.43 19.71 9.89
C ASN A 403 45.73 18.21 9.87
N VAL A 404 45.86 17.66 8.67
CA VAL A 404 46.44 16.32 8.47
C VAL A 404 47.97 16.38 8.62
N PRO A 405 48.66 15.24 8.81
CA PRO A 405 50.12 15.19 8.86
C PRO A 405 50.79 15.83 7.65
N ASP A 406 52.00 16.37 7.85
CA ASP A 406 52.91 16.73 6.76
C ASP A 406 54.09 15.74 6.72
N ARG A 407 54.15 14.94 5.66
CA ARG A 407 55.19 13.91 5.47
C ARG A 407 56.07 14.15 4.25
N ARG A 408 56.03 15.37 3.70
CA ARG A 408 56.86 15.71 2.55
C ARG A 408 58.32 15.81 2.97
N GLY A 409 59.20 15.15 2.22
CA GLY A 409 60.66 15.26 2.38
C GLY A 409 61.23 14.62 3.65
N ILE A 410 60.46 13.80 4.37
CA ILE A 410 60.92 13.14 5.60
C ILE A 410 60.84 11.62 5.47
N PHE A 411 61.70 10.92 6.21
CA PHE A 411 61.71 9.46 6.26
C PHE A 411 60.85 8.95 7.43
N PRO A 412 59.92 8.01 7.18
CA PRO A 412 59.20 7.36 8.27
C PRO A 412 60.13 6.40 9.03
N ARG A 413 59.91 6.31 10.34
CA ARG A 413 60.55 5.32 11.23
C ARG A 413 59.46 4.65 12.06
N GLY A 414 59.61 3.35 12.31
CA GLY A 414 58.73 2.65 13.25
C GLY A 414 58.86 3.23 14.66
N ALA A 415 57.73 3.50 15.30
CA ALA A 415 57.70 4.01 16.67
C ALA A 415 58.12 2.93 17.69
N GLY A 416 58.68 3.38 18.81
CA GLY A 416 59.07 2.57 19.96
C GLY A 416 60.51 2.04 19.92
N LEU A 417 60.90 1.44 21.03
CA LEU A 417 62.18 0.76 21.20
C LEU A 417 62.11 -0.63 20.57
N HIS A 418 63.05 -0.94 19.69
CA HIS A 418 63.19 -2.26 19.10
C HIS A 418 63.61 -3.28 20.18
N GLY A 419 63.00 -4.47 20.19
CA GLY A 419 63.22 -5.48 21.24
C GLY A 419 64.67 -5.99 21.37
N SER A 420 65.36 -6.22 20.25
CA SER A 420 66.71 -6.83 20.28
C SER A 420 67.74 -6.30 19.28
N ARG A 421 67.35 -5.52 18.27
CA ARG A 421 68.31 -5.03 17.26
C ARG A 421 69.11 -3.87 17.80
N ALA A 422 70.38 -4.13 18.05
CA ALA A 422 71.37 -3.12 18.39
C ALA A 422 71.67 -2.20 17.20
N LYS A 423 71.88 -0.91 17.48
CA LYS A 423 72.41 0.07 16.52
C LYS A 423 73.94 0.13 16.60
N THR A 424 74.57 0.73 15.59
CA THR A 424 76.04 0.81 15.46
C THR A 424 76.75 1.33 16.72
N SER A 425 76.16 2.30 17.42
CA SER A 425 76.73 2.88 18.65
C SER A 425 76.37 2.15 19.94
N GLY A 426 75.77 0.95 19.87
CA GLY A 426 75.29 0.20 21.03
C GLY A 426 73.88 0.63 21.48
N GLY A 427 73.22 -0.24 22.26
CA GLY A 427 71.79 -0.13 22.59
C GLY A 427 70.89 -0.40 21.37
N ASN A 428 69.57 -0.46 21.58
CA ASN A 428 68.64 -0.80 20.50
C ASN A 428 68.19 0.44 19.69
N TYR A 429 67.67 0.19 18.49
CA TYR A 429 66.96 1.22 17.71
C TYR A 429 65.74 1.73 18.47
N ASP A 430 65.54 3.04 18.49
CA ASP A 430 64.39 3.69 19.13
C ASP A 430 63.82 4.74 18.19
N GLY A 431 62.52 4.61 17.90
CA GLY A 431 61.76 5.58 17.12
C GLY A 431 61.08 6.66 17.96
N GLY A 432 61.08 6.52 19.29
CA GLY A 432 60.24 7.33 20.16
C GLY A 432 58.74 7.00 20.02
N PRO A 433 57.85 7.71 20.72
CA PRO A 433 56.41 7.52 20.57
C PRO A 433 55.90 7.93 19.17
N VAL A 434 54.67 7.54 18.84
CA VAL A 434 54.02 7.94 17.57
C VAL A 434 53.98 9.47 17.44
N GLY A 435 54.37 9.98 16.28
CA GLY A 435 54.50 11.41 16.00
C GLY A 435 55.81 12.06 16.46
N ALA A 436 56.77 11.29 16.97
CA ALA A 436 58.10 11.80 17.28
C ALA A 436 58.86 12.21 15.99
N ALA A 437 59.33 13.46 15.97
CA ALA A 437 60.13 14.00 14.89
C ALA A 437 61.63 13.93 15.23
N GLY A 438 62.40 13.28 14.36
CA GLY A 438 63.86 13.26 14.41
C GLY A 438 64.48 14.31 13.48
N GLN A 439 65.76 14.62 13.70
CA GLN A 439 66.60 15.35 12.75
C GLN A 439 67.56 14.34 12.09
N ASP A 440 68.10 14.67 10.92
CA ASP A 440 69.17 13.90 10.31
C ASP A 440 70.41 13.92 11.22
N ARG A 441 71.15 12.80 11.23
CA ARG A 441 72.29 12.60 12.14
C ARG A 441 73.35 11.75 11.48
N GLN A 442 74.61 12.16 11.63
CA GLN A 442 75.76 11.34 11.28
C GLN A 442 76.24 10.55 12.51
N ILE A 443 76.71 9.33 12.29
CA ILE A 443 77.35 8.55 13.34
C ILE A 443 78.66 9.27 13.74
N PRO A 444 78.89 9.51 15.05
CA PRO A 444 80.17 10.03 15.51
C PRO A 444 81.30 9.13 15.03
N HIS A 445 82.32 9.74 14.42
CA HIS A 445 83.50 9.03 13.94
C HIS A 445 84.73 9.89 14.23
N ILE A 446 85.89 9.24 14.26
CA ILE A 446 87.18 9.90 14.45
C ILE A 446 88.02 9.70 13.19
N HIS A 447 88.82 10.71 12.85
CA HIS A 447 89.83 10.61 11.83
C HIS A 447 91.19 10.47 12.50
N GLN A 448 91.86 9.33 12.31
CA GLN A 448 93.25 9.19 12.71
C GLN A 448 94.14 9.65 11.57
N GLN A 449 94.89 10.72 11.81
CA GLN A 449 95.90 11.20 10.87
C GLN A 449 97.18 10.41 11.11
N HIS A 450 97.66 9.72 10.09
CA HIS A 450 99.02 9.20 10.07
C HIS A 450 99.90 10.25 9.39
N ALA A 451 101.11 10.50 9.91
CA ALA A 451 102.07 11.37 9.23
C ALA A 451 102.45 10.78 7.86
N GLY A 452 103.35 11.40 7.11
CA GLY A 452 103.93 10.94 5.85
C GLY A 452 105.44 11.05 6.00
N ASP A 453 106.25 10.09 5.54
CA ASP A 453 107.69 10.19 5.71
C ASP A 453 108.20 11.40 4.91
N ILE A 454 109.21 12.07 5.46
CA ILE A 454 109.71 13.37 5.04
C ILE A 454 110.05 13.44 3.54
N ALA A 455 109.69 14.60 2.97
CA ALA A 455 110.18 15.24 1.76
C ALA A 455 109.49 14.90 0.43
N GLY A 456 108.94 15.96 -0.17
CA GLY A 456 108.86 16.11 -1.61
C GLY A 456 107.59 15.55 -2.24
N GLY A 457 106.54 16.37 -2.21
CA GLY A 457 105.46 16.41 -3.20
C GLY A 457 105.11 15.12 -3.95
N SER A 458 104.10 14.41 -3.47
CA SER A 458 103.03 13.85 -4.31
C SER A 458 101.98 13.21 -3.40
N TYR A 459 100.72 13.37 -3.79
CA TYR A 459 99.56 12.71 -3.19
C TYR A 459 99.80 11.19 -3.08
N GLY A 460 99.60 10.60 -1.88
CA GLY A 460 99.30 9.17 -1.76
C GLY A 460 100.20 8.24 -0.95
N SER A 461 101.12 8.71 -0.09
CA SER A 461 101.90 7.79 0.79
C SER A 461 102.06 8.32 2.22
N GLY A 462 101.62 7.53 3.19
CA GLY A 462 101.73 7.79 4.63
C GLY A 462 103.13 7.53 5.22
N GLY A 463 103.27 7.78 6.51
CA GLY A 463 104.51 7.81 7.28
C GLY A 463 104.30 8.25 8.73
N ARG A 464 105.37 8.31 9.51
CA ARG A 464 105.26 8.25 10.97
C ARG A 464 105.68 9.54 11.65
N TYR A 465 104.97 9.84 12.74
CA TYR A 465 105.41 10.74 13.80
C TYR A 465 106.69 10.18 14.41
N ALA A 466 107.85 10.56 13.88
CA ALA A 466 109.12 10.35 14.54
C ALA A 466 109.97 11.62 14.34
N ASP A 467 109.70 12.61 15.18
CA ASP A 467 110.78 13.51 15.57
C ASP A 467 111.78 12.66 16.39
N SER A 468 112.95 12.42 15.82
CA SER A 468 114.08 11.76 16.48
C SER A 468 114.90 12.70 17.37
N GLY A 469 114.35 13.87 17.76
CA GLY A 469 115.05 14.95 18.46
C GLY A 469 114.37 15.56 19.70
N GLY A 470 113.18 15.11 20.11
CA GLY A 470 112.54 15.58 21.35
C GLY A 470 112.01 17.02 21.34
N ALA A 471 111.83 17.62 20.16
CA ALA A 471 111.22 18.92 19.97
C ALA A 471 109.72 18.76 19.63
N ASN A 472 108.86 19.07 20.60
CA ASN A 472 107.41 19.19 20.39
C ASN A 472 107.12 20.41 19.49
N VAL A 473 107.17 20.24 18.17
CA VAL A 473 106.71 21.25 17.22
C VAL A 473 105.18 21.19 17.17
N GLY A 474 104.52 22.21 17.71
CA GLY A 474 103.06 22.34 17.63
C GLY A 474 102.61 22.61 16.20
N THR A 475 102.23 21.56 15.47
CA THR A 475 101.59 21.68 14.15
C THR A 475 100.09 21.44 14.30
N THR A 476 99.28 22.43 13.90
CA THR A 476 97.83 22.26 13.79
C THR A 476 97.55 21.58 12.45
N LEU A 477 97.10 20.33 12.49
CA LEU A 477 96.71 19.58 11.30
C LEU A 477 95.21 19.78 11.03
N TYR A 478 94.86 20.14 9.80
CA TYR A 478 93.47 20.32 9.37
C TYR A 478 93.00 19.09 8.59
N THR A 479 91.84 18.56 8.95
CA THR A 479 91.12 17.57 8.12
C THR A 479 90.34 18.33 7.04
N GLY A 480 90.66 18.10 5.77
CA GLY A 480 89.96 18.70 4.63
C GLY A 480 88.63 18.00 4.31
N SER A 481 87.94 18.49 3.29
CA SER A 481 86.74 17.84 2.75
C SER A 481 87.05 16.42 2.24
N PRO A 482 86.08 15.50 2.23
CA PRO A 482 86.25 14.18 1.62
C PRO A 482 86.74 14.29 0.17
N VAL A 483 87.76 13.50 -0.18
CA VAL A 483 88.29 13.36 -1.54
C VAL A 483 88.18 11.90 -2.00
N SER A 484 88.25 11.67 -3.31
CA SER A 484 88.21 10.32 -3.90
C SER A 484 89.36 9.45 -3.39
N ASP A 485 89.08 8.18 -3.13
CA ASP A 485 90.06 7.14 -2.79
C ASP A 485 90.53 6.34 -4.02
N GLY A 486 90.17 6.79 -5.22
CA GLY A 486 90.46 6.10 -6.48
C GLY A 486 89.36 5.14 -6.95
N THR A 487 88.33 4.89 -6.14
CA THR A 487 87.18 4.04 -6.50
C THR A 487 85.90 4.83 -6.81
N GLY A 488 85.89 6.13 -6.53
CA GLY A 488 84.80 7.03 -6.89
C GLY A 488 84.87 8.41 -6.21
N ASN A 489 84.09 9.36 -6.73
CA ASN A 489 84.00 10.69 -6.11
C ASN A 489 83.09 10.67 -4.88
N PRO A 490 83.48 11.28 -3.75
CA PRO A 490 82.62 11.45 -2.59
C PRO A 490 81.36 12.23 -2.97
N ARG A 491 80.20 11.75 -2.49
CA ARG A 491 78.93 12.45 -2.64
C ARG A 491 78.79 13.45 -1.49
N ASN A 492 78.72 14.72 -1.84
CA ASN A 492 78.57 15.82 -0.88
C ASN A 492 77.17 16.45 -1.04
N GLY A 493 76.62 16.98 0.05
CA GLY A 493 75.29 17.63 0.08
C GLY A 493 75.02 18.29 1.43
N ASN A 494 73.87 18.96 1.54
CA ASN A 494 73.47 19.68 2.76
C ASN A 494 72.65 18.83 3.76
N GLU A 495 72.34 17.58 3.40
CA GLU A 495 71.53 16.66 4.20
C GLU A 495 72.21 15.28 4.25
N VAL A 496 72.25 14.66 5.44
CA VAL A 496 72.74 13.29 5.59
C VAL A 496 71.58 12.31 5.31
N ALA A 497 71.45 11.88 4.06
CA ALA A 497 70.42 10.93 3.63
C ALA A 497 71.01 9.70 2.91
N PRO A 498 70.39 8.51 3.05
CA PRO A 498 70.68 7.38 2.17
C PRO A 498 70.18 7.66 0.74
N ALA A 499 70.44 6.77 -0.21
CA ALA A 499 69.78 6.85 -1.52
C ALA A 499 68.24 6.73 -1.35
N TRP A 500 67.47 7.54 -2.07
CA TRP A 500 66.02 7.63 -1.91
C TRP A 500 65.28 7.83 -3.24
N THR A 501 63.96 7.61 -3.23
CA THR A 501 63.02 7.96 -4.30
C THR A 501 61.81 8.64 -3.68
N ALA A 502 61.35 9.74 -4.28
CA ALA A 502 60.18 10.44 -3.78
C ALA A 502 58.89 9.75 -4.22
N VAL A 503 57.96 9.62 -3.27
CA VAL A 503 56.61 9.12 -3.48
C VAL A 503 55.62 10.06 -2.82
N ARG A 504 54.37 10.10 -3.33
CA ARG A 504 53.29 10.84 -2.68
C ARG A 504 52.71 9.98 -1.57
N TYR A 505 52.38 10.61 -0.44
CA TYR A 505 51.72 9.96 0.68
C TYR A 505 50.32 10.52 0.84
N LYS A 506 49.35 9.63 0.94
CA LYS A 506 47.96 9.99 1.18
C LYS A 506 47.43 9.28 2.42
N ILE A 507 46.62 10.02 3.18
CA ILE A 507 45.95 9.56 4.40
C ILE A 507 44.49 9.24 4.13
N ARG A 508 43.98 8.12 4.67
CA ARG A 508 42.56 7.81 4.64
C ARG A 508 41.78 8.70 5.60
N VAL A 509 40.80 9.43 5.07
CA VAL A 509 39.95 10.37 5.81
C VAL A 509 38.47 9.99 5.85
N LEU A 510 38.00 9.08 4.97
CA LEU A 510 36.66 8.48 4.97
C LEU A 510 36.69 6.97 4.70
#